data_AF-A0A7S1Q8V0-F1
#
_entry.id   AF-A0A7S1Q8V0-F1
#
_cell.length_a   1.000
_cell.length_b   1.000
_cell.length_c   1.000
_cell.angle_alpha   90.00
_cell.angle_beta   90.00
_cell.angle_gamma   90.00
#
_symmetry.space_group_name_H-M   'P 1'
#
loop_
_entity.id
_entity.type
_entity.pdbx_description
1 polymer ?
#
loop_
_entity_poly.entity_id
_entity_poly.type
_entity_poly.pdbx_seq_one_letter_code
_entity_poly.pdbx_strand_id
1 'polypeptide(L)'
;AYEDSGISLLDNGKFAQGLVGSDGAWGPYEFDPVGFSKYTELVPFFREAELKHGRIAMLAWLGLVVPDFVRIPGERYSFEAIPVAIDGHNKLNGAVGVNFQVLFWIAIVEFCCAKKVFEWNSIECAGDYGFGLAFFPKDEEGQRKMRMAELKNGRLAMIAFGGAISQAALTRHPFPWLY
;
A
#
# COMPACT_ATOMS: atom_id res chain seq x y z
N ALA A 1 -5.80 -27.17 -3.75
CA ALA A 1 -5.60 -25.89 -4.47
C ALA A 1 -4.12 -25.57 -4.74
N TYR A 2 -3.17 -26.14 -3.98
CA TYR A 2 -1.73 -25.91 -4.23
C TYR A 2 -1.10 -26.87 -5.27
N GLU A 3 -1.74 -27.99 -5.59
CA GLU A 3 -1.18 -29.01 -6.50
C GLU A 3 -1.54 -28.80 -7.99
N ASP A 4 -2.57 -28.01 -8.31
CA ASP A 4 -3.11 -27.90 -9.68
C ASP A 4 -2.49 -26.77 -10.53
N SER A 5 -1.56 -25.99 -9.99
CA SER A 5 -0.98 -24.83 -10.72
C SER A 5 0.20 -25.16 -11.62
N GLY A 6 0.70 -26.41 -11.63
CA GLY A 6 1.67 -26.90 -12.62
C GLY A 6 3.03 -26.19 -12.70
N ILE A 7 3.26 -25.13 -11.90
CA ILE A 7 4.51 -24.40 -11.82
C ILE A 7 5.18 -24.83 -10.53
N SER A 8 6.30 -25.52 -10.67
CA SER A 8 7.12 -25.92 -9.55
C SER A 8 7.42 -24.72 -8.64
N LEU A 9 6.98 -24.79 -7.37
CA LEU A 9 7.47 -24.01 -6.22
C LEU A 9 8.98 -24.24 -5.95
N LEU A 10 9.71 -24.77 -6.93
CA LEU A 10 11.13 -25.06 -6.87
C LEU A 10 11.87 -23.75 -7.13
N ASP A 11 12.80 -23.46 -6.22
CA ASP A 11 13.76 -22.37 -6.28
C ASP A 11 14.35 -22.27 -7.70
N ASN A 12 14.01 -21.18 -8.39
CA ASN A 12 14.46 -20.92 -9.75
C ASN A 12 15.87 -20.29 -9.79
N GLY A 13 16.56 -20.27 -8.64
CA GLY A 13 17.91 -19.70 -8.48
C GLY A 13 17.95 -18.17 -8.61
N LYS A 14 16.80 -17.51 -8.77
CA LYS A 14 16.67 -16.07 -8.91
C LYS A 14 16.16 -15.46 -7.60
N PHE A 15 16.69 -14.29 -7.25
CA PHE A 15 16.24 -13.54 -6.07
C PHE A 15 14.73 -13.31 -6.08
N ALA A 16 14.06 -13.61 -4.96
CA ALA A 16 12.60 -13.52 -4.78
C ALA A 16 11.81 -14.14 -5.95
N GLN A 17 12.26 -15.29 -6.46
CA GLN A 17 11.67 -16.02 -7.57
C GLN A 17 11.60 -15.22 -8.90
N GLY A 18 12.41 -14.18 -9.05
CA GLY A 18 12.43 -13.34 -10.26
C GLY A 18 11.36 -12.25 -10.28
N LEU A 19 10.74 -11.94 -9.14
CA LEU A 19 9.79 -10.84 -9.03
C LEU A 19 10.44 -9.48 -9.32
N VAL A 20 9.67 -8.58 -9.94
CA VAL A 20 10.08 -7.20 -10.19
C VAL A 20 10.24 -6.41 -8.89
N GLY A 21 11.27 -5.58 -8.77
CA GLY A 21 11.43 -4.69 -7.62
C GLY A 21 12.84 -4.57 -7.05
N SER A 22 13.79 -5.37 -7.56
CA SER A 22 15.21 -5.29 -7.23
C SER A 22 15.97 -4.25 -8.06
N ASP A 23 15.38 -3.71 -9.14
CA ASP A 23 16.07 -2.75 -9.99
C ASP A 23 16.16 -1.34 -9.35
N GLY A 24 17.37 -0.96 -8.94
CA GLY A 24 17.71 0.37 -8.43
C GLY A 24 18.22 1.33 -9.51
N ALA A 25 18.48 2.58 -9.12
CA ALA A 25 19.13 3.56 -10.00
C ALA A 25 20.63 3.23 -10.24
N TRP A 26 21.24 2.47 -9.32
CA TRP A 26 22.67 2.13 -9.30
C TRP A 26 22.94 0.66 -9.66
N GLY A 27 21.95 -0.01 -10.24
CA GLY A 27 21.98 -1.45 -10.54
C GLY A 27 20.96 -2.25 -9.72
N PRO A 28 20.90 -3.58 -9.95
CA PRO A 28 20.06 -4.47 -9.17
C PRO A 28 20.55 -4.49 -7.71
N TYR A 29 19.63 -4.29 -6.77
CA TYR A 29 19.85 -4.41 -5.34
C TYR A 29 18.96 -5.53 -4.79
N GLU A 30 19.59 -6.60 -4.33
CA GLU A 30 18.93 -7.77 -3.75
C GLU A 30 18.85 -7.59 -2.23
N PHE A 31 17.99 -6.68 -1.79
CA PHE A 31 17.85 -6.36 -0.38
C PHE A 31 17.02 -7.43 0.36
N ASP A 32 17.69 -8.39 0.97
CA ASP A 32 17.12 -9.34 1.93
C ASP A 32 18.15 -9.73 3.00
N PRO A 33 18.41 -8.87 4.00
CA PRO A 33 19.40 -9.16 5.04
C PRO A 33 18.98 -10.30 5.98
N VAL A 34 17.68 -10.59 6.08
CA VAL A 34 17.12 -11.59 7.02
C VAL A 34 16.84 -12.93 6.33
N GLY A 35 16.81 -12.97 4.99
CA GLY A 35 16.65 -14.19 4.21
C GLY A 35 15.21 -14.64 4.05
N PHE A 36 14.23 -13.73 4.10
CA PHE A 36 12.81 -14.08 3.95
C PHE A 36 12.47 -14.60 2.56
N SER A 37 13.25 -14.24 1.52
CA SER A 37 13.04 -14.72 0.16
C SER A 37 13.32 -16.22 -0.01
N LYS A 38 13.98 -16.86 0.98
CA LYS A 38 14.22 -18.31 0.98
C LYS A 38 12.94 -19.12 1.21
N TYR A 39 11.93 -18.52 1.84
CA TYR A 39 10.63 -19.14 2.04
C TYR A 39 9.76 -18.94 0.79
N THR A 40 10.05 -19.71 -0.26
CA THR A 40 9.45 -19.63 -1.59
C THR A 40 7.92 -19.64 -1.60
N GLU A 41 7.29 -20.35 -0.67
CA GLU A 41 5.83 -20.43 -0.54
C GLU A 41 5.20 -19.12 -0.01
N LEU A 42 5.95 -18.34 0.77
CA LEU A 42 5.48 -17.10 1.38
C LEU A 42 5.77 -15.87 0.53
N VAL A 43 6.62 -15.98 -0.49
CA VAL A 43 6.98 -14.89 -1.39
C VAL A 43 5.76 -14.21 -2.06
N PRO A 44 4.75 -14.96 -2.58
CA PRO A 44 3.53 -14.34 -3.11
C PRO A 44 2.74 -13.56 -2.05
N PHE A 45 2.71 -14.06 -0.81
CA PHE A 45 2.04 -13.37 0.29
C PHE A 45 2.78 -12.08 0.69
N PHE A 46 4.11 -12.11 0.75
CA PHE A 46 4.92 -10.92 1.03
C PHE A 46 4.77 -9.86 -0.07
N ARG A 47 4.66 -10.27 -1.34
CA ARG A 47 4.41 -9.35 -2.46
C ARG A 47 3.04 -8.69 -2.34
N GLU A 48 1.99 -9.47 -2.07
CA GLU A 48 0.63 -8.96 -1.87
C GLU A 48 0.59 -7.96 -0.70
N ALA A 49 1.23 -8.33 0.43
CA ALA A 49 1.32 -7.47 1.60
C ALA A 49 2.04 -6.15 1.27
N GLU A 50 3.18 -6.20 0.58
CA GLU A 50 3.94 -5.01 0.17
C GLU A 50 3.07 -4.07 -0.70
N LEU A 51 2.39 -4.61 -1.71
CA LEU A 51 1.54 -3.80 -2.59
C LEU A 51 0.35 -3.18 -1.85
N LYS A 52 -0.29 -3.94 -0.95
CA LYS A 52 -1.38 -3.42 -0.13
C LYS A 52 -0.91 -2.27 0.78
N HIS A 53 0.20 -2.46 1.51
CA HIS A 53 0.76 -1.40 2.36
C HIS A 53 1.20 -0.18 1.54
N GLY A 54 1.83 -0.39 0.39
CA GLY A 54 2.24 0.69 -0.50
C GLY A 54 1.06 1.51 -1.01
N ARG A 55 -0.02 0.86 -1.48
CA ARG A 55 -1.25 1.54 -1.95
C ARG A 55 -1.94 2.31 -0.83
N ILE A 56 -2.07 1.71 0.34
CA ILE A 56 -2.65 2.39 1.52
C ILE A 56 -1.80 3.59 1.92
N ALA A 57 -0.47 3.46 1.95
CA ALA A 57 0.43 4.55 2.30
C ALA A 57 0.40 5.70 1.28
N MET A 58 0.28 5.41 -0.03
CA MET A 58 0.11 6.44 -1.06
C MET A 58 -1.17 7.26 -0.84
N LEU A 59 -2.28 6.59 -0.54
CA LEU A 59 -3.55 7.27 -0.23
C LEU A 59 -3.51 8.00 1.11
N ALA A 60 -2.86 7.42 2.12
CA ALA A 60 -2.75 8.01 3.45
C ALA A 60 -1.86 9.27 3.44
N TRP A 61 -0.78 9.29 2.66
CA TRP A 61 0.04 10.48 2.44
C TRP A 61 -0.78 11.63 1.86
N LEU A 62 -1.52 11.37 0.77
CA LEU A 62 -2.41 12.38 0.17
C LEU A 62 -3.51 12.82 1.15
N GLY A 63 -4.10 11.85 1.86
CA GLY A 63 -5.13 12.08 2.87
C GLY A 63 -4.66 12.84 4.11
N LEU A 64 -3.36 12.95 4.35
CA LEU A 64 -2.79 13.78 5.41
C LEU A 64 -2.56 15.22 4.93
N VAL A 65 -2.12 15.40 3.68
CA VAL A 65 -1.78 16.73 3.12
C VAL A 65 -3.02 17.50 2.66
N VAL A 66 -3.94 16.86 1.94
CA VAL A 66 -5.10 17.55 1.33
C VAL A 66 -6.00 18.24 2.36
N PRO A 67 -6.34 17.64 3.52
CA PRO A 67 -7.20 18.28 4.51
C PRO A 67 -6.65 19.57 5.10
N ASP A 68 -5.34 19.81 5.05
CA ASP A 68 -4.77 21.08 5.51
C ASP A 68 -5.10 22.24 4.54
N PHE A 69 -5.45 21.94 3.28
CA PHE A 69 -5.82 22.95 2.28
C PHE A 69 -7.33 22.99 1.99
N VAL A 70 -7.97 21.82 1.89
CA VAL A 70 -9.37 21.70 1.45
C VAL A 70 -10.12 20.76 2.38
N ARG A 71 -11.27 21.21 2.88
CA ARG A 71 -12.19 20.41 3.71
C ARG A 71 -13.51 20.18 2.97
N ILE A 72 -14.09 19.02 3.20
CA ILE A 72 -15.44 18.70 2.73
C ILE A 72 -16.43 19.62 3.47
N PRO A 73 -17.45 20.18 2.79
CA PRO A 73 -18.43 21.02 3.45
C PRO A 73 -19.15 20.27 4.58
N GLY A 74 -19.11 20.85 5.78
CA GLY A 74 -19.79 20.33 6.97
C GLY A 74 -19.12 20.84 8.25
N GLU A 75 -19.92 21.24 9.24
CA GLU A 75 -19.41 21.80 10.50
C GLU A 75 -18.45 20.86 11.23
N ARG A 76 -18.73 19.54 11.17
CA ARG A 76 -17.92 18.49 11.79
C ARG A 76 -16.53 18.32 11.16
N TYR A 77 -16.34 18.80 9.93
CA TYR A 77 -15.10 18.68 9.15
C TYR A 77 -14.39 20.03 8.96
N SER A 78 -14.95 21.10 9.51
CA SER A 78 -14.41 22.45 9.41
C SER A 78 -13.04 22.56 10.08
N PHE A 79 -12.26 23.57 9.68
CA PHE A 79 -10.97 23.89 10.28
C PHE A 79 -11.08 24.23 11.77
N GLU A 80 -12.23 24.76 12.20
CA GLU A 80 -12.49 25.05 13.62
C GLU A 80 -12.70 23.75 14.42
N ALA A 81 -13.47 22.81 13.88
CA ALA A 81 -13.68 21.52 14.51
C ALA A 81 -12.39 20.68 14.57
N ILE A 82 -11.58 20.69 13.51
CA ILE A 82 -10.35 19.90 13.40
C ILE A 82 -9.19 20.81 12.94
N PRO A 83 -8.48 21.45 13.89
CA PRO A 83 -7.43 22.40 13.55
C PRO A 83 -6.16 21.74 13.00
N VAL A 84 -5.88 20.49 13.40
CA VAL A 84 -4.72 19.72 12.92
C VAL A 84 -5.22 18.40 12.35
N ALA A 85 -4.78 18.03 11.13
CA ALA A 85 -5.24 16.82 10.45
C ALA A 85 -5.08 15.53 11.26
N ILE A 86 -4.01 15.42 12.07
CA ILE A 86 -3.71 14.23 12.89
C ILE A 86 -4.80 13.95 13.94
N ASP A 87 -5.45 15.00 14.47
CA ASP A 87 -6.50 14.86 15.48
C ASP A 87 -7.84 14.38 14.88
N GLY A 88 -7.95 14.38 13.54
CA GLY A 88 -9.17 14.01 12.83
C GLY A 88 -9.64 12.59 13.17
N HIS A 89 -8.71 11.65 13.35
CA HIS A 89 -9.04 10.28 13.74
C HIS A 89 -9.78 10.24 15.08
N ASN A 90 -9.28 10.93 16.11
CA ASN A 90 -9.87 10.89 17.45
C ASN A 90 -11.19 11.67 17.51
N LYS A 91 -11.28 12.81 16.82
CA LYS A 91 -12.48 13.66 16.82
C LYS A 91 -13.64 13.09 16.02
N LEU A 92 -13.37 12.25 15.03
CA LEU A 92 -14.39 11.61 14.18
C LEU A 92 -14.69 10.16 14.61
N ASN A 93 -14.19 9.73 15.78
CA ASN A 93 -14.42 8.41 16.32
C ASN A 93 -15.81 8.27 16.99
N GLY A 94 -16.52 7.18 16.72
CA GLY A 94 -17.83 6.89 17.30
C GLY A 94 -18.54 5.71 16.63
N ALA A 95 -19.42 5.02 17.36
CA ALA A 95 -20.13 3.81 16.87
C ALA A 95 -21.08 4.07 15.69
N VAL A 96 -21.54 5.32 15.52
CA VAL A 96 -22.27 5.81 14.34
C VAL A 96 -21.47 6.92 13.64
N GLY A 97 -20.15 6.95 13.88
CA GLY A 97 -19.22 7.94 13.37
C GLY A 97 -18.65 7.59 12.00
N VAL A 98 -17.98 8.57 11.39
CA VAL A 98 -17.37 8.45 10.06
C VAL A 98 -16.32 7.35 10.04
N ASN A 99 -15.53 7.20 11.10
CA ASN A 99 -14.51 6.16 11.19
C ASN A 99 -15.10 4.75 11.15
N PHE A 100 -16.25 4.53 11.82
CA PHE A 100 -16.91 3.23 11.79
C PHE A 100 -17.46 2.93 10.39
N GLN A 101 -18.06 3.91 9.72
CA GLN A 101 -18.53 3.75 8.35
C GLN A 101 -17.37 3.41 7.39
N VAL A 102 -16.24 4.11 7.51
CA VAL A 102 -15.04 3.83 6.69
C VAL A 102 -14.51 2.42 6.98
N LEU A 103 -14.36 2.06 8.25
CA LEU A 103 -13.90 0.72 8.66
C LEU A 103 -14.84 -0.38 8.15
N PHE A 104 -16.15 -0.16 8.23
CA PHE A 104 -17.15 -1.10 7.75
C PHE A 104 -17.01 -1.38 6.24
N TRP A 105 -16.86 -0.34 5.42
CA TRP A 105 -16.67 -0.52 3.98
C TRP A 105 -15.32 -1.15 3.63
N ILE A 106 -14.24 -0.79 4.35
CA ILE A 106 -12.94 -1.46 4.20
C ILE A 106 -13.06 -2.95 4.54
N ALA A 107 -13.76 -3.30 5.63
CA ALA A 107 -13.96 -4.68 6.04
C ALA A 107 -14.72 -5.49 4.99
N ILE A 108 -15.75 -4.92 4.34
CA ILE A 108 -16.46 -5.57 3.24
C ILE A 108 -15.52 -5.84 2.07
N VAL A 109 -14.74 -4.84 1.64
CA VAL A 109 -13.80 -5.00 0.52
C VAL A 109 -12.76 -6.08 0.83
N GLU A 110 -12.17 -6.05 2.03
CA GLU A 110 -11.22 -7.08 2.49
C GLU A 110 -11.85 -8.47 2.54
N PHE A 111 -13.09 -8.60 3.01
CA PHE A 111 -13.80 -9.87 3.04
C PHE A 111 -14.04 -10.44 1.63
N CYS A 112 -14.40 -9.60 0.65
CA CYS A 112 -14.54 -10.00 -0.74
C CYS A 112 -13.19 -10.41 -1.37
N CYS A 113 -12.10 -9.74 -0.98
CA CYS A 113 -10.76 -10.02 -1.49
C CYS A 113 -10.05 -11.17 -0.77
N ALA A 114 -10.55 -11.62 0.40
CA ALA A 114 -9.89 -12.62 1.23
C ALA A 114 -9.64 -13.94 0.51
N LYS A 115 -10.62 -14.46 -0.24
CA LYS A 115 -10.45 -15.71 -1.02
C LYS A 115 -9.29 -15.61 -2.00
N LYS A 116 -9.15 -14.46 -2.65
CA LYS A 116 -8.06 -14.24 -3.60
C LYS A 116 -6.70 -14.27 -2.92
N VAL A 117 -6.59 -13.67 -1.73
CA VAL A 117 -5.33 -13.58 -0.98
C VAL A 117 -4.92 -14.93 -0.37
N PHE A 118 -5.87 -15.73 0.12
CA PHE A 118 -5.57 -16.98 0.83
C PHE A 118 -5.62 -18.24 -0.04
N GLU A 119 -6.41 -18.25 -1.11
CA GLU A 119 -6.60 -19.47 -1.94
C GLU A 119 -6.03 -19.33 -3.35
N TRP A 120 -6.04 -18.14 -3.94
CA TRP A 120 -5.65 -17.91 -5.36
C TRP A 120 -4.38 -17.07 -5.52
N ASN A 121 -3.62 -16.89 -4.45
CA ASN A 121 -2.42 -16.09 -4.51
C ASN A 121 -1.27 -16.88 -5.14
N SER A 122 -0.76 -16.40 -6.25
CA SER A 122 0.39 -16.94 -6.98
C SER A 122 1.38 -15.80 -7.25
N ILE A 123 2.62 -16.14 -7.61
CA ILE A 123 3.66 -15.15 -7.95
C ILE A 123 3.19 -14.19 -9.05
N GLU A 124 2.42 -14.70 -10.01
CA GLU A 124 1.92 -13.93 -11.17
C GLU A 124 0.69 -13.10 -10.84
N CYS A 125 -0.16 -13.57 -9.92
CA CYS A 125 -1.42 -12.93 -9.55
C CYS A 125 -1.31 -12.00 -8.34
N ALA A 126 -0.17 -11.99 -7.63
CA ALA A 126 0.01 -11.20 -6.41
C ALA A 126 -0.17 -9.70 -6.66
N GLY A 127 -1.17 -9.11 -6.02
CA GLY A 127 -1.54 -7.69 -6.06
C GLY A 127 -2.34 -7.25 -7.27
N ASP A 128 -2.65 -8.15 -8.21
CA ASP A 128 -3.49 -7.86 -9.37
C ASP A 128 -4.96 -8.10 -9.01
N TYR A 129 -5.75 -7.04 -8.82
CA TYR A 129 -7.19 -7.16 -8.55
C TYR A 129 -8.08 -6.99 -9.80
N GLY A 130 -7.51 -6.97 -11.00
CA GLY A 130 -8.24 -6.70 -12.25
C GLY A 130 -8.76 -5.26 -12.36
N PHE A 131 -8.27 -4.36 -11.50
CA PHE A 131 -8.68 -2.97 -11.45
C PHE A 131 -7.80 -2.10 -12.35
N GLY A 132 -8.40 -1.26 -13.20
CA GLY A 132 -7.65 -0.30 -14.02
C GLY A 132 -6.97 -0.88 -15.27
N LEU A 133 -7.40 -2.05 -15.76
CA LEU A 133 -6.87 -2.71 -16.97
C LEU A 133 -6.84 -1.81 -18.23
N ALA A 134 -7.66 -0.77 -18.27
CA ALA A 134 -7.67 0.21 -19.37
C ALA A 134 -6.41 1.09 -19.44
N PHE A 135 -5.73 1.32 -18.31
CA PHE A 135 -4.51 2.13 -18.23
C PHE A 135 -3.23 1.28 -18.24
N PHE A 136 -3.39 -0.05 -18.28
CA PHE A 136 -2.26 -0.97 -18.24
C PHE A 136 -1.71 -1.21 -19.65
N PRO A 137 -0.41 -0.96 -19.90
CA PRO A 137 0.20 -1.24 -21.20
C PRO A 137 0.07 -2.72 -21.58
N LYS A 138 -0.12 -3.00 -22.87
CA LYS A 138 -0.17 -4.38 -23.39
C LYS A 138 1.23 -5.00 -23.53
N ASP A 139 2.27 -4.15 -23.65
CA ASP A 139 3.66 -4.59 -23.82
C ASP A 139 4.28 -5.03 -22.49
N GLU A 140 4.97 -6.16 -22.48
CA GLU A 140 5.60 -6.74 -21.28
C GLU A 140 6.58 -5.78 -20.59
N GLU A 141 7.38 -5.06 -21.36
CA GLU A 141 8.32 -4.06 -20.83
C GLU A 141 7.58 -2.87 -20.20
N GLY A 142 6.49 -2.43 -20.82
CA GLY A 142 5.63 -1.36 -20.31
C GLY A 142 4.97 -1.75 -18.98
N GLN A 143 4.48 -2.99 -18.90
CA GLN A 143 3.93 -3.54 -17.65
C GLN A 143 4.99 -3.62 -16.56
N ARG A 144 6.19 -4.09 -16.89
CA ARG A 144 7.32 -4.14 -15.95
C ARG A 144 7.65 -2.76 -15.40
N LYS A 145 7.72 -1.74 -16.28
CA LYS A 145 7.99 -0.35 -15.89
C LYS A 145 6.91 0.21 -14.96
N MET A 146 5.64 -0.04 -15.26
CA MET A 146 4.51 0.41 -14.42
C MET A 146 4.52 -0.26 -13.05
N ARG A 147 4.72 -1.58 -12.98
CA ARG A 147 4.87 -2.31 -11.72
C ARG A 147 6.05 -1.79 -10.88
N MET A 148 7.18 -1.51 -11.52
CA MET A 148 8.34 -0.90 -10.85
C MET A 148 8.04 0.50 -10.33
N ALA A 149 7.29 1.31 -11.08
CA ALA A 149 6.90 2.66 -10.65
C ALA A 149 5.96 2.60 -9.44
N GLU A 150 4.97 1.71 -9.45
CA GLU A 150 4.08 1.48 -8.31
C GLU A 150 4.86 1.08 -7.06
N LEU A 151 5.77 0.11 -7.18
CA LEU A 151 6.58 -0.36 -6.04
C LEU A 151 7.46 0.74 -5.46
N LYS A 152 8.15 1.51 -6.31
CA LYS A 152 9.03 2.59 -5.86
C LYS A 152 8.24 3.71 -5.17
N ASN A 153 7.11 4.12 -5.74
CA ASN A 153 6.24 5.12 -5.14
C ASN A 153 5.59 4.62 -3.85
N GLY A 154 5.15 3.36 -3.80
CA GLY A 154 4.60 2.74 -2.60
C GLY A 154 5.61 2.66 -1.45
N ARG A 155 6.84 2.19 -1.73
CA ARG A 155 7.93 2.14 -0.74
C ARG A 155 8.30 3.53 -0.21
N LEU A 156 8.40 4.51 -1.11
CA LEU A 156 8.63 5.90 -0.73
C LEU A 156 7.49 6.45 0.15
N ALA A 157 6.23 6.19 -0.23
CA ALA A 157 5.07 6.65 0.51
C ALA A 157 4.98 6.04 1.92
N MET A 158 5.33 4.76 2.09
CA MET A 158 5.38 4.13 3.42
C MET A 158 6.34 4.85 4.37
N ILE A 159 7.53 5.21 3.89
CA ILE A 159 8.53 5.94 4.69
C ILE A 159 8.09 7.40 4.90
N ALA A 160 7.60 8.06 3.86
CA ALA A 160 7.14 9.44 3.92
C ALA A 160 6.02 9.62 4.94
N PHE A 161 4.99 8.77 4.88
CA PHE A 161 3.85 8.81 5.80
C PHE A 161 4.27 8.58 7.26
N GLY A 162 5.16 7.60 7.50
CA GLY A 162 5.73 7.40 8.84
C GLY A 162 6.44 8.64 9.37
N GLY A 163 7.28 9.27 8.54
CA GLY A 163 7.98 10.51 8.88
C GLY A 163 7.04 11.68 9.16
N ALA A 164 6.03 11.91 8.31
CA ALA A 164 5.09 13.02 8.51
C ALA A 164 4.22 12.83 9.75
N ILE A 165 3.76 11.62 10.06
CA ILE A 165 3.01 11.39 11.31
C ILE A 165 3.90 11.69 12.52
N SER A 166 5.14 11.20 12.54
CA SER A 166 6.05 11.47 13.65
C SER A 166 6.30 12.97 13.82
N GLN A 167 6.51 13.70 12.73
CA GLN A 167 6.71 15.16 12.79
C GLN A 167 5.43 15.91 13.18
N ALA A 168 4.28 15.54 12.63
CA ALA A 168 2.99 16.14 12.98
C ALA A 168 2.64 15.91 14.46
N ALA A 169 2.98 14.74 15.01
CA ALA A 169 2.76 14.43 16.43
C ALA A 169 3.65 15.26 17.36
N LEU A 170 4.89 15.57 16.94
CA LEU A 170 5.85 16.36 17.71
C LEU A 170 5.59 17.87 17.62
N THR A 171 5.47 18.38 16.39
CA THR A 171 5.37 19.83 16.10
C THR A 171 3.96 20.37 16.26
N ARG A 172 2.93 19.54 16.03
CA ARG A 172 1.51 19.94 16.03
C ARG A 172 1.19 21.09 15.06
N HIS A 173 2.01 21.27 14.03
CA HIS A 173 1.76 22.24 12.96
C HIS A 173 1.09 21.56 11.75
N PRO A 174 0.30 22.31 10.94
CA PRO A 174 -0.16 21.82 9.65
C PRO A 174 1.01 21.67 8.67
N PHE A 175 0.76 21.09 7.49
CA PHE A 175 1.74 20.99 6.42
C PHE A 175 2.48 22.33 6.21
N PRO A 176 3.83 22.36 6.14
CA PRO A 176 4.78 21.25 5.97
C PRO A 176 5.35 20.63 7.27
N TRP A 177 4.67 20.77 8.41
CA TRP A 177 5.11 20.21 9.72
C TRP A 177 6.49 20.71 10.18
N LEU A 178 6.79 21.98 9.85
CA LEU A 178 7.98 22.70 10.32
C LEU A 178 7.68 23.46 11.62
N TYR A 179 8.75 23.81 12.35
CA TYR A 179 8.73 24.63 13.56
C TYR A 179 8.31 26.08 13.31
#